data_AF-A0A150GNK6-F1
#
_entry.id   AF-A0A150GNK6-F1
#
_cell.length_a   1.000
_cell.length_b   1.000
_cell.length_c   1.000
_cell.angle_alpha   90.00
_cell.angle_beta   90.00
_cell.angle_gamma   90.00
#
_symmetry.space_group_name_H-M   'P 1'
#
loop_
_entity.id
_entity.type
_entity.pdbx_description
1 polymer ?
#
loop_
_entity_poly.entity_id
_entity_poly.type
_entity_poly.pdbx_seq_one_letter_code
_entity_poly.pdbx_strand_id
1 'polypeptide(L)'
;MLKRLSSLLHDPRDEPVLHLLFNQLLLVVPAALLLFLYCRSHWVGATYMLLNYVLFLQRFMLTLHYTEHRVLFKKGCGALNIIIPYFLCNLYGVPCGFYRLHHIVMHHVL
;
A
#
# COMPACT_ATOMS: atom_id res chain seq x y z
N MET A 1 20.10 3.10 1.47
CA MET A 1 19.27 2.90 0.26
C MET A 1 18.04 3.82 0.25
N LEU A 2 17.20 3.80 1.29
CA LEU A 2 15.98 4.64 1.37
C LEU A 2 16.23 6.15 1.32
N LYS A 3 17.31 6.68 1.93
CA LYS A 3 17.68 8.11 1.85
C LYS A 3 17.79 8.66 0.41
N ARG A 4 18.15 7.83 -0.59
CA ARG A 4 18.17 8.24 -2.00
C ARG A 4 16.75 8.27 -2.59
N LEU A 5 15.87 7.34 -2.22
CA LEU A 5 14.47 7.35 -2.65
C LEU A 5 13.67 8.48 -2.02
N SER A 6 14.04 8.96 -0.82
CA SER A 6 13.41 10.13 -0.20
C SER A 6 13.50 11.38 -1.09
N SER A 7 14.46 11.45 -2.01
CA SER A 7 14.57 12.56 -2.99
C SER A 7 13.46 12.56 -4.05
N LEU A 8 12.77 11.43 -4.25
CA LEU A 8 11.67 11.24 -5.18
C LEU A 8 10.31 11.67 -4.58
N LEU A 9 10.23 11.76 -3.26
CA LEU A 9 9.03 12.20 -2.53
C LEU A 9 8.72 13.66 -2.83
N HIS A 10 7.44 13.98 -2.85
CA HIS A 10 6.98 15.37 -2.98
C HIS A 10 7.31 16.18 -1.72
N ASP A 11 7.02 15.64 -0.53
CA ASP A 11 7.39 16.19 0.77
C ASP A 11 8.35 15.22 1.49
N PRO A 12 9.52 15.66 2.00
CA PRO A 12 10.43 14.81 2.76
C PRO A 12 9.80 14.24 4.05
N ARG A 13 8.75 14.86 4.60
CA ARG A 13 8.04 14.37 5.79
C ARG A 13 7.27 13.07 5.55
N ASP A 14 7.01 12.74 4.28
CA ASP A 14 6.34 11.50 3.89
C ASP A 14 7.28 10.27 3.91
N GLU A 15 8.50 10.41 4.42
CA GLU A 15 9.45 9.30 4.56
C GLU A 15 8.86 8.06 5.26
N PRO A 16 8.07 8.16 6.34
CA PRO A 16 7.44 6.99 6.97
C PRO A 16 6.52 6.21 6.02
N VAL A 17 5.83 6.91 5.11
CA VAL A 17 4.97 6.29 4.09
C VAL A 17 5.82 5.50 3.09
N LEU A 18 6.98 6.04 2.70
CA LEU A 18 7.91 5.36 1.82
C LEU A 18 8.48 4.07 2.45
N HIS A 19 8.85 4.11 3.73
CA HIS A 19 9.30 2.92 4.47
C HIS A 19 8.20 1.86 4.55
N LEU A 20 6.96 2.28 4.81
CA LEU A 20 5.82 1.36 4.81
C LEU A 20 5.62 0.72 3.43
N LEU A 21 5.61 1.52 2.36
CA LEU A 21 5.50 1.04 0.99
C LEU A 21 6.58 0.00 0.66
N PHE A 22 7.81 0.26 1.07
CA PHE A 22 8.93 -0.66 0.86
C PHE A 22 8.74 -1.97 1.63
N ASN A 23 8.28 -1.90 2.89
CA ASN A 23 7.97 -3.09 3.68
C ASN A 23 6.84 -3.91 3.04
N GLN A 24 5.81 -3.28 2.47
CA GLN A 24 4.76 -3.99 1.74
C GLN A 24 5.31 -4.74 0.54
N LEU A 25 6.14 -4.08 -0.26
CA LEU A 25 6.70 -4.65 -1.48
C LEU A 25 7.71 -5.77 -1.22
N LEU A 26 8.42 -5.74 -0.08
CA LEU A 26 9.43 -6.76 0.26
C LEU A 26 8.94 -7.88 1.16
N LEU A 27 8.00 -7.59 2.05
CA LEU A 27 7.52 -8.59 3.01
C LEU A 27 6.17 -9.16 2.57
N VAL A 28 5.20 -8.29 2.30
CA VAL A 28 3.80 -8.70 2.08
C VAL A 28 3.60 -9.28 0.68
N VAL A 29 4.08 -8.61 -0.36
CA VAL A 29 3.95 -9.11 -1.75
C VAL A 29 4.66 -10.44 -1.95
N PRO A 30 5.94 -10.62 -1.56
CA PRO A 30 6.63 -11.90 -1.75
C PRO A 30 6.05 -13.00 -0.86
N ALA A 31 5.64 -12.68 0.39
CA ALA A 31 4.98 -13.66 1.25
C ALA A 31 3.66 -14.14 0.62
N ALA A 32 2.83 -13.24 0.09
CA ALA A 32 1.61 -13.60 -0.63
C ALA A 32 1.94 -14.51 -1.83
N LEU A 33 2.89 -14.12 -2.67
CA LEU A 33 3.30 -14.91 -3.85
C LEU A 33 3.81 -16.30 -3.46
N LEU A 34 4.66 -16.41 -2.44
CA LEU A 34 5.18 -17.69 -1.96
C LEU A 34 4.07 -18.59 -1.44
N LEU A 35 3.09 -18.02 -0.75
CA LEU A 35 1.94 -18.74 -0.23
C LEU A 35 1.05 -19.28 -1.34
N PHE A 36 0.74 -18.46 -2.35
CA PHE A 36 -0.09 -18.89 -3.48
C PHE A 36 0.61 -19.88 -4.42
N LEU A 37 1.91 -19.70 -4.68
CA LEU A 37 2.65 -20.53 -5.64
C LEU A 37 3.18 -21.83 -5.03
N TYR A 38 3.71 -21.78 -3.81
CA TYR A 38 4.48 -22.88 -3.24
C TYR A 38 3.88 -23.49 -1.96
N CYS A 39 3.18 -22.72 -1.12
CA CYS A 39 2.68 -23.19 0.17
C CYS A 39 1.15 -23.14 0.28
N ARG A 40 0.47 -24.21 -0.15
CA ARG A 40 -1.00 -24.30 -0.10
C ARG A 40 -1.57 -24.73 1.27
N SER A 41 -0.86 -24.45 2.35
CA SER A 41 -1.35 -24.77 3.71
C SER A 41 -2.30 -23.69 4.22
N HIS A 42 -3.53 -24.08 4.55
CA HIS A 42 -4.54 -23.15 5.08
C HIS A 42 -4.12 -22.51 6.40
N TRP A 43 -3.40 -23.23 7.27
CA TRP A 43 -2.91 -22.70 8.55
C TRP A 43 -1.82 -21.64 8.36
N VAL A 44 -0.93 -21.83 7.38
CA VAL A 44 0.09 -20.84 7.02
C VAL A 44 -0.57 -19.62 6.41
N GLY A 45 -1.58 -19.80 5.55
CA GLY A 45 -2.40 -18.72 5.00
C GLY A 45 -3.11 -17.89 6.07
N ALA A 46 -3.76 -18.56 7.02
CA ALA A 46 -4.45 -17.90 8.14
C ALA A 46 -3.47 -17.13 9.03
N THR A 47 -2.29 -17.70 9.31
CA THR A 47 -1.25 -17.03 10.10
C THR A 47 -0.70 -15.81 9.38
N TYR A 48 -0.42 -15.93 8.07
CA TYR A 48 -0.03 -14.81 7.23
C TYR A 48 -1.09 -13.70 7.25
N MET A 49 -2.35 -14.05 7.05
CA MET A 49 -3.45 -13.07 7.04
C MET A 49 -3.56 -12.34 8.39
N LEU A 50 -3.52 -13.07 9.51
CA LEU A 50 -3.57 -12.50 10.85
C LEU A 50 -2.40 -11.54 11.10
N LEU A 51 -1.17 -11.97 10.82
CA LEU A 51 0.02 -11.14 11.01
C LEU A 51 0.00 -9.91 10.10
N ASN A 52 -0.40 -10.09 8.83
CA ASN A 52 -0.49 -8.98 7.88
C ASN A 52 -1.51 -7.93 8.35
N TYR A 53 -2.66 -8.39 8.84
CA TYR A 53 -3.71 -7.48 9.31
C TYR A 53 -3.31 -6.75 10.59
N VAL A 54 -2.77 -7.47 11.58
CA VAL A 54 -2.37 -6.87 12.86
C VAL A 54 -1.21 -5.89 12.71
N LEU A 55 -0.21 -6.21 11.89
CA LEU A 55 1.00 -5.39 11.76
C LEU A 55 0.85 -4.23 10.79
N PHE A 56 0.09 -4.42 9.70
CA PHE A 56 0.13 -3.51 8.56
C PHE A 56 -1.20 -2.87 8.17
N LEU A 57 -2.36 -3.49 8.42
CA LEU A 57 -3.65 -3.00 7.91
C LEU A 57 -3.92 -1.54 8.30
N GLN A 58 -3.86 -1.22 9.59
CA GLN A 58 -4.17 0.13 10.07
C GLN A 58 -3.24 1.18 9.42
N ARG A 59 -1.94 0.89 9.37
CA ARG A 59 -0.94 1.80 8.81
C ARG A 59 -1.13 1.96 7.30
N PHE A 60 -1.42 0.86 6.61
CA PHE A 60 -1.67 0.87 5.17
C PHE A 60 -2.93 1.66 4.82
N MET A 61 -4.03 1.46 5.55
CA MET A 61 -5.27 2.21 5.32
C MET A 61 -5.08 3.72 5.53
N LEU A 62 -4.30 4.12 6.54
CA LEU A 62 -3.98 5.53 6.77
C LEU A 62 -3.11 6.10 5.63
N THR A 63 -2.14 5.33 5.15
CA THR A 63 -1.35 5.68 3.97
C THR A 63 -2.22 5.83 2.73
N LEU A 64 -3.10 4.86 2.44
CA LEU A 64 -4.00 4.88 1.29
C LEU A 64 -4.88 6.15 1.32
N HIS A 65 -5.50 6.42 2.47
CA HIS A 65 -6.27 7.64 2.71
C HIS A 65 -5.46 8.90 2.38
N TYR A 66 -4.27 9.03 2.97
CA TYR A 66 -3.40 10.19 2.77
C TYR A 66 -3.01 10.37 1.29
N THR A 67 -2.63 9.27 0.62
CA THR A 67 -2.16 9.31 -0.78
C THR A 67 -3.26 9.57 -1.81
N GLU A 68 -4.52 9.39 -1.46
CA GLU A 68 -5.65 9.75 -2.32
C GLU A 68 -5.97 11.25 -2.25
N HIS A 69 -5.69 11.88 -1.11
CA HIS A 69 -5.79 13.33 -0.93
C HIS A 69 -4.56 14.08 -1.44
N ARG A 70 -3.37 13.46 -1.39
CA ARG A 70 -2.10 14.11 -1.73
C ARG A 70 -1.18 13.19 -2.53
N VAL A 71 -0.47 13.79 -3.50
CA VAL A 71 0.47 13.06 -4.35
C VAL A 71 1.76 12.76 -3.57
N LEU A 72 2.13 11.49 -3.46
CA LEU A 72 3.31 11.04 -2.68
C LEU A 72 4.62 11.30 -3.42
N PHE A 73 4.68 10.99 -4.72
CA PHE A 73 5.87 11.15 -5.55
C PHE A 73 5.76 12.34 -6.50
N LYS A 74 6.90 12.99 -6.79
CA LYS A 74 7.01 14.08 -7.77
C LYS A 74 6.51 13.65 -9.15
N LYS A 75 6.10 14.62 -9.99
CA LYS A 75 5.54 14.39 -11.35
C LYS A 75 6.39 13.45 -12.22
N GLY A 76 7.73 13.51 -12.13
CA GLY A 76 8.63 12.62 -12.87
C GLY A 76 8.50 11.13 -12.50
N CYS A 77 7.96 10.83 -11.32
CA CYS A 77 7.70 9.47 -10.85
C CYS A 77 6.19 9.23 -10.64
N GLY A 78 5.33 9.93 -11.39
CA GLY A 78 3.88 9.91 -11.21
C GLY A 78 3.27 8.50 -11.24
N ALA A 79 3.82 7.60 -12.05
CA ALA A 79 3.39 6.20 -12.14
C ALA A 79 3.50 5.46 -10.81
N LEU A 80 4.44 5.81 -9.92
CA LEU A 80 4.56 5.15 -8.61
C LEU A 80 3.36 5.43 -7.70
N ASN A 81 2.64 6.53 -7.93
CA ASN A 81 1.45 6.87 -7.13
C ASN A 81 0.27 5.93 -7.40
N ILE A 82 0.26 5.17 -8.50
CA ILE A 82 -0.83 4.21 -8.78
C ILE A 82 -0.63 2.89 -8.01
N ILE A 83 0.57 2.61 -7.51
CA ILE A 83 0.91 1.32 -6.88
C ILE A 83 0.06 1.08 -5.63
N ILE A 84 -0.11 2.10 -4.79
CA ILE A 84 -0.86 1.98 -3.54
C ILE A 84 -2.36 1.72 -3.82
N PRO A 85 -3.07 2.58 -4.59
CA PRO A 85 -4.52 2.46 -4.76
C PRO A 85 -4.99 1.47 -5.84
N TYR A 86 -4.09 0.93 -6.67
CA TYR A 86 -4.46 -0.05 -7.70
C TYR A 86 -3.80 -1.42 -7.53
N PHE A 87 -2.66 -1.54 -6.86
CA PHE A 87 -2.00 -2.83 -6.69
C PHE A 87 -2.07 -3.30 -5.25
N LEU A 88 -1.48 -2.56 -4.31
CA LEU A 88 -1.34 -2.99 -2.91
C LEU A 88 -2.68 -3.05 -2.18
N CYS A 89 -3.65 -2.20 -2.51
CA CYS A 89 -4.96 -2.17 -1.87
C CYS A 89 -5.70 -3.52 -1.97
N ASN A 90 -5.49 -4.28 -3.05
CA ASN A 90 -6.14 -5.57 -3.25
C ASN A 90 -5.70 -6.61 -2.21
N LEU A 91 -4.46 -6.51 -1.71
CA LEU A 91 -3.94 -7.40 -0.66
C LEU A 91 -4.63 -7.18 0.70
N TYR A 92 -5.38 -6.08 0.83
CA TYR A 92 -6.15 -5.71 2.02
C TYR A 92 -7.67 -5.75 1.77
N GLY A 93 -8.11 -6.35 0.66
CA GLY A 93 -9.53 -6.51 0.34
C GLY A 93 -10.20 -5.24 -0.20
N VAL A 94 -9.44 -4.23 -0.60
CA VAL A 94 -9.96 -3.01 -1.22
C VAL A 94 -9.76 -3.09 -2.73
N PRO A 95 -10.84 -3.14 -3.55
CA PRO A 95 -10.71 -3.20 -4.99
C PRO A 95 -10.05 -1.93 -5.57
N CYS A 96 -9.34 -2.10 -6.69
CA CYS A 96 -8.63 -1.03 -7.39
C CYS A 96 -9.48 0.23 -7.59
N GLY A 97 -8.99 1.38 -7.11
CA GLY A 97 -9.66 2.68 -7.27
C GLY A 97 -10.98 2.85 -6.52
N PHE A 98 -11.48 1.81 -5.84
CA PHE A 98 -12.75 1.88 -5.12
C PHE A 98 -12.67 2.75 -3.88
N TYR A 99 -11.50 2.78 -3.22
CA TYR A 99 -11.25 3.70 -2.12
C TYR A 99 -11.43 5.16 -2.55
N ARG A 100 -10.90 5.54 -3.73
CA ARG A 100 -11.07 6.88 -4.29
C ARG A 100 -12.53 7.18 -4.60
N LEU A 101 -13.24 6.25 -5.22
CA LEU A 101 -14.66 6.40 -5.52
C LEU A 101 -15.47 6.64 -4.24
N HIS A 102 -15.32 5.76 -3.25
CA HIS A 102 -16.06 5.85 -2.02
C HIS A 102 -15.64 7.07 -1.17
N HIS A 103 -14.35 7.27 -0.97
CA HIS A 103 -13.87 8.27 -0.03
C HIS A 103 -13.75 9.67 -0.61
N ILE A 104 -13.25 9.83 -1.84
CA ILE A 104 -13.10 11.15 -2.45
C ILE A 104 -14.38 11.54 -3.18
N VAL A 105 -14.84 10.70 -4.10
CA VAL A 105 -15.96 11.07 -4.98
C VAL A 105 -17.26 11.17 -4.19
N MET A 106 -17.63 10.18 -3.38
CA MET A 106 -18.91 10.19 -2.66
C MET A 106 -18.93 11.07 -1.40
N HIS A 107 -17.80 11.37 -0.76
CA HIS A 107 -17.78 12.13 0.50
C HIS A 107 -17.15 13.52 0.41
N HIS A 108 -16.28 13.80 -0.57
CA HIS A 108 -15.60 15.10 -0.71
C HIS A 108 -16.02 15.89 -1.95
N VAL A 109 -16.59 15.25 -2.98
CA VAL A 109 -16.94 15.89 -4.25
C VAL A 109 -18.45 15.97 -4.47
N LEU A 110 -19.17 14.86 -4.26
CA LEU A 110 -20.64 14.78 -4.23
C LEU A 110 -21.15 15.15 -2.84
#